data_AF-A0A364NGC9-F1
#
_entry.id   AF-A0A364NGC9-F1
#
_cell.length_a   1.000
_cell.length_b   1.000
_cell.length_c   1.000
_cell.angle_alpha   90.00
_cell.angle_beta   90.00
_cell.angle_gamma   90.00
#
_symmetry.space_group_name_H-M   'P 1'
#
loop_
_entity.id
_entity.type
_entity.pdbx_description
1 polymer ?
#
loop_
_entity_poly.entity_id
_entity_poly.type
_entity_poly.pdbx_seq_one_letter_code
_entity_poly.pdbx_strand_id
1 'polypeptide(L)'
;MTVEQCIEAYIVLMDVIFDPKDRAWLPFRVRNGKVKPRYKTEQFEQAIKQVIRNSGAMTDDRFRGDKQSTCKTVVIAMTAECATPIRFTDYHKLGEHSNFYNEVRIWEVARATSAATSFFAPMKIKHAGEPRCFLDAGIGHNNPVQELYVEAMSELGKPGSHFDDQIRVLVSIGTGKPILQNFGKSVTEVAKSIVKIATETQSTANTFGLTHMDLAERHGYFRFNPPDLSGVLLDEASKKDIIAACTEDYGNDPEMVKTVRQWVAAAGSEQSASTLAVIEDFS
;
A
#
# COMPACT_ATOMS: atom_id res chain seq x y z
N MET A 1 -12.14 -3.93 -10.34
CA MET A 1 -11.78 -5.34 -10.07
C MET A 1 -12.43 -5.76 -8.77
N THR A 2 -12.92 -7.00 -8.67
CA THR A 2 -13.34 -7.59 -7.40
C THR A 2 -12.11 -8.03 -6.59
N VAL A 3 -12.31 -8.40 -5.32
CA VAL A 3 -11.22 -8.92 -4.45
C VAL A 3 -10.62 -10.19 -5.07
N GLU A 4 -11.45 -11.09 -5.58
CA GLU A 4 -11.04 -12.35 -6.22
C GLU A 4 -10.18 -12.08 -7.45
N GLN A 5 -10.62 -11.14 -8.31
CA GLN A 5 -9.84 -10.72 -9.48
C GLN A 5 -8.48 -10.14 -9.09
N CYS A 6 -8.41 -9.40 -7.98
CA CYS A 6 -7.14 -8.88 -7.46
C CYS A 6 -6.22 -10.01 -6.96
N ILE A 7 -6.77 -11.02 -6.27
CA ILE A 7 -6.00 -12.19 -5.80
C ILE A 7 -5.44 -12.96 -7.00
N GLU A 8 -6.28 -13.27 -7.99
CA GLU A 8 -5.86 -13.96 -9.21
C GLU A 8 -4.79 -13.18 -9.98
N ALA A 9 -4.99 -11.86 -10.15
CA ALA A 9 -4.01 -11.00 -10.78
C ALA A 9 -2.68 -11.01 -10.02
N TYR A 10 -2.70 -10.96 -8.68
CA TYR A 10 -1.51 -11.00 -7.85
C TYR A 10 -0.77 -12.34 -7.98
N ILE A 11 -1.49 -13.46 -8.01
CA ILE A 11 -0.91 -14.80 -8.21
C ILE A 11 -0.13 -14.85 -9.53
N VAL A 12 -0.73 -14.40 -10.64
CA VAL A 12 -0.06 -14.38 -11.95
C VAL A 12 1.12 -13.40 -11.95
N LEU A 13 0.92 -12.21 -11.37
CA LEU A 13 1.92 -11.16 -11.30
C LEU A 13 3.19 -11.62 -10.56
N MET A 14 3.05 -12.35 -9.45
CA MET A 14 4.18 -12.89 -8.69
C MET A 14 5.08 -13.82 -9.52
N ASP A 15 4.49 -14.66 -10.38
CA ASP A 15 5.27 -15.60 -11.21
C ASP A 15 6.09 -14.87 -12.28
N VAL A 16 5.54 -13.76 -12.80
CA VAL A 16 6.22 -12.95 -13.82
C VAL A 16 7.32 -12.09 -13.20
N ILE A 17 7.06 -11.48 -12.04
CA ILE A 17 8.00 -10.55 -11.41
C ILE A 17 9.19 -11.28 -10.81
N PHE A 18 8.93 -12.39 -10.12
CA PHE A 18 9.95 -13.09 -9.33
C PHE A 18 10.49 -14.34 -10.05
N ASP A 19 10.45 -14.37 -11.38
CA ASP A 19 11.00 -15.49 -12.17
C ASP A 19 12.50 -15.69 -11.79
N PRO A 20 12.87 -16.86 -11.25
CA PRO A 20 14.26 -17.17 -10.91
C PRO A 20 15.24 -17.02 -12.07
N LYS A 21 14.77 -17.13 -13.33
CA LYS A 21 15.59 -16.94 -14.54
C LYS A 21 15.99 -15.48 -14.76
N ASP A 22 15.19 -14.54 -14.27
CA ASP A 22 15.44 -13.11 -14.38
C ASP A 22 16.23 -12.54 -13.20
N ARG A 23 16.50 -13.38 -12.19
CA ARG A 23 17.38 -13.05 -11.05
C ARG A 23 18.83 -12.89 -11.51
N ALA A 24 19.41 -11.72 -11.25
CA ALA A 24 20.83 -11.51 -11.53
C ALA A 24 21.72 -12.51 -10.73
N TRP A 25 22.56 -13.27 -11.42
CA TRP A 25 23.40 -14.36 -10.86
C TRP A 25 24.54 -13.90 -9.93
N LEU A 26 24.88 -12.60 -9.89
CA LEU A 26 26.01 -12.07 -9.11
C LEU A 26 25.53 -11.21 -7.92
N PRO A 27 26.19 -11.29 -6.74
CA PRO A 27 25.89 -10.43 -5.60
C PRO A 27 26.08 -8.96 -5.98
N PHE A 28 25.21 -8.11 -5.41
CA PHE A 28 25.13 -6.66 -5.56
C PHE A 28 26.45 -6.01 -6.02
N ARG A 29 26.60 -5.75 -7.33
CA ARG A 29 27.68 -4.89 -7.80
C ARG A 29 27.25 -3.44 -7.62
N VAL A 30 27.81 -2.78 -6.61
CA VAL A 30 27.91 -1.32 -6.58
C VAL A 30 28.91 -0.94 -7.67
N ARG A 31 28.42 -0.50 -8.83
CA ARG A 31 29.26 0.14 -9.86
C ARG A 31 28.95 1.63 -9.82
N ASN A 32 29.93 2.44 -9.45
CA ASN A 32 29.83 3.90 -9.36
C ASN A 32 28.74 4.38 -8.37
N GLY A 33 28.58 3.72 -7.22
CA GLY A 33 27.62 4.12 -6.19
C GLY A 33 26.14 3.83 -6.51
N LYS A 34 25.83 3.18 -7.64
CA LYS A 34 24.46 2.81 -8.02
C LYS A 34 24.20 1.33 -7.74
N VAL A 35 23.20 1.04 -6.92
CA VAL A 35 22.69 -0.31 -6.66
C VAL A 35 22.04 -0.85 -7.94
N LYS A 36 22.51 -1.99 -8.45
CA LYS A 36 21.86 -2.66 -9.59
C LYS A 36 20.59 -3.37 -9.10
N PRO A 37 19.43 -3.20 -9.74
CA PRO A 37 18.21 -3.90 -9.35
C PRO A 37 18.37 -5.41 -9.50
N ARG A 38 17.68 -6.17 -8.63
CA ARG A 38 17.74 -7.63 -8.58
C ARG A 38 16.89 -8.29 -9.68
N TYR A 39 15.79 -7.62 -10.08
CA TYR A 39 14.86 -8.07 -11.11
C TYR A 39 14.77 -7.07 -12.27
N LYS A 40 14.38 -7.56 -13.45
CA LYS A 40 14.15 -6.70 -14.63
C LYS A 40 12.91 -5.84 -14.39
N THR A 41 13.07 -4.53 -14.58
CA THR A 41 12.00 -3.57 -14.29
C THR A 41 10.95 -3.55 -15.40
N GLU A 42 11.36 -3.85 -16.63
CA GLU A 42 10.51 -3.82 -17.83
C GLU A 42 9.42 -4.89 -17.77
N GLN A 43 9.74 -6.09 -17.29
CA GLN A 43 8.75 -7.16 -17.11
C GLN A 43 7.71 -6.79 -16.06
N PHE A 44 8.15 -6.18 -14.95
CA PHE A 44 7.23 -5.71 -13.91
C PHE A 44 6.27 -4.64 -14.45
N GLU A 45 6.80 -3.66 -15.20
CA GLU A 45 5.97 -2.64 -15.85
C GLU A 45 4.94 -3.24 -16.81
N GLN A 46 5.36 -4.19 -17.65
CA GLN A 46 4.46 -4.88 -18.57
C GLN A 46 3.37 -5.66 -17.84
N ALA A 47 3.73 -6.32 -16.73
CA ALA A 47 2.78 -7.08 -15.93
C ALA A 47 1.74 -6.17 -15.25
N ILE A 48 2.16 -5.03 -14.67
CA ILE A 48 1.23 -4.00 -14.15
C ILE A 48 0.28 -3.52 -15.25
N LYS A 49 0.82 -3.17 -16.42
CA LYS A 49 0.02 -2.72 -17.57
C LYS A 49 -0.96 -3.79 -18.03
N GLN A 50 -0.59 -5.07 -17.97
CA GLN A 50 -1.48 -6.16 -18.34
C GLN A 50 -2.62 -6.33 -17.34
N VAL A 51 -2.36 -6.21 -16.03
CA VAL A 51 -3.42 -6.22 -15.00
C VAL A 51 -4.43 -5.09 -15.24
N ILE A 52 -3.95 -3.89 -15.57
CA ILE A 52 -4.82 -2.74 -15.88
C ILE A 52 -5.67 -3.00 -17.13
N ARG A 53 -5.10 -3.59 -18.20
CA ARG A 53 -5.90 -3.97 -19.37
C ARG A 53 -6.95 -5.03 -19.05
N ASN A 54 -6.58 -6.03 -18.25
CA ASN A 54 -7.49 -7.10 -17.86
C ASN A 54 -8.65 -6.60 -16.99
N SER A 55 -8.48 -5.46 -16.30
CA SER A 55 -9.57 -4.82 -15.54
C SER A 55 -10.52 -3.98 -16.41
N GLY A 56 -10.23 -3.85 -17.71
CA GLY A 56 -10.99 -3.04 -18.66
C GLY A 56 -10.53 -1.60 -18.79
N ALA A 57 -9.47 -1.21 -18.06
CA ALA A 57 -8.88 0.12 -18.13
C ALA A 57 -7.78 0.21 -19.21
N MET A 58 -7.52 1.41 -19.71
CA MET A 58 -6.48 1.67 -20.70
C MET A 58 -5.16 2.03 -20.01
N THR A 59 -4.04 1.70 -20.66
CA THR A 59 -2.70 1.98 -20.07
C THR A 59 -2.35 3.46 -20.01
N ASP A 60 -3.07 4.30 -20.73
CA ASP A 60 -2.95 5.76 -20.69
C ASP A 60 -3.98 6.42 -19.78
N ASP A 61 -4.84 5.65 -19.10
CA ASP A 61 -5.77 6.16 -18.10
C ASP A 61 -5.02 6.89 -16.99
N ARG A 62 -5.47 8.11 -16.73
CA ARG A 62 -4.94 9.00 -15.71
C ARG A 62 -5.38 8.50 -14.33
N PHE A 63 -4.50 8.66 -13.34
CA PHE A 63 -4.84 8.35 -11.96
C PHE A 63 -5.95 9.26 -11.43
N ARG A 64 -5.95 10.54 -11.85
CA ARG A 64 -7.03 11.52 -11.64
C ARG A 64 -8.04 11.56 -12.80
N GLY A 65 -8.27 10.42 -13.45
CA GLY A 65 -9.20 10.31 -14.57
C GLY A 65 -10.66 10.35 -14.13
N ASP A 66 -11.56 10.18 -15.11
CA ASP A 66 -13.00 10.07 -14.86
C ASP A 66 -13.28 8.81 -14.04
N LYS A 67 -13.56 8.96 -12.75
CA LYS A 67 -13.88 7.84 -11.86
C LYS A 67 -15.38 7.66 -11.67
N GLN A 68 -15.81 6.40 -11.70
CA GLN A 68 -17.17 6.00 -11.33
C GLN A 68 -17.31 5.71 -9.81
N SER A 69 -16.20 5.60 -9.09
CA SER A 69 -16.17 5.34 -7.66
C SER A 69 -16.31 6.62 -6.84
N THR A 70 -17.08 6.55 -5.76
CA THR A 70 -17.17 7.64 -4.76
C THR A 70 -15.98 7.67 -3.81
N CYS A 71 -15.19 6.58 -3.72
CA CYS A 71 -14.05 6.46 -2.82
C CYS A 71 -12.87 7.32 -3.30
N LYS A 72 -12.27 8.10 -2.40
CA LYS A 72 -11.01 8.83 -2.61
C LYS A 72 -9.82 7.87 -2.47
N THR A 73 -8.92 7.84 -3.44
CA THR A 73 -7.77 6.93 -3.45
C THR A 73 -6.47 7.68 -3.22
N VAL A 74 -5.61 7.14 -2.36
CA VAL A 74 -4.28 7.67 -2.04
C VAL A 74 -3.24 6.56 -2.17
N VAL A 75 -2.14 6.82 -2.87
CA VAL A 75 -1.00 5.91 -3.00
C VAL A 75 0.28 6.61 -2.56
N ILE A 76 1.06 5.95 -1.71
CA ILE A 76 2.29 6.50 -1.13
C ILE A 76 3.50 6.02 -1.94
N ALA A 77 4.41 6.95 -2.23
CA ALA A 77 5.75 6.69 -2.73
C ALA A 77 6.73 7.66 -2.05
N MET A 78 8.02 7.51 -2.29
CA MET A 78 9.03 8.48 -1.85
C MET A 78 9.71 9.15 -3.04
N THR A 79 10.04 10.43 -2.95
CA THR A 79 10.95 11.07 -3.92
C THR A 79 12.36 10.53 -3.76
N ALA A 80 13.04 10.26 -4.86
CA ALA A 80 14.42 9.74 -4.82
C ALA A 80 15.44 10.81 -4.41
N GLU A 81 15.12 12.09 -4.66
CA GLU A 81 16.03 13.22 -4.44
C GLU A 81 16.12 13.59 -2.95
N CYS A 82 14.98 13.62 -2.26
CA CYS A 82 14.88 14.12 -0.89
C CYS A 82 14.39 13.08 0.12
N ALA A 83 14.11 11.86 -0.33
CA ALA A 83 13.49 10.81 0.50
C ALA A 83 12.23 11.33 1.22
N THR A 84 11.41 12.11 0.51
CA THR A 84 10.18 12.71 1.05
C THR A 84 8.99 11.86 0.64
N PRO A 85 8.10 11.45 1.57
CA PRO A 85 6.87 10.77 1.21
C PRO A 85 5.98 11.70 0.37
N ILE A 86 5.40 11.16 -0.69
CA ILE A 86 4.44 11.84 -1.54
C ILE A 86 3.17 11.01 -1.67
N ARG A 87 2.05 11.71 -1.76
CA ARG A 87 0.71 11.14 -1.85
C ARG A 87 0.17 11.39 -3.23
N PHE A 88 0.19 10.37 -4.07
CA PHE A 88 -0.60 10.37 -5.30
C PHE A 88 -2.07 10.26 -4.90
N THR A 89 -2.90 11.21 -5.34
CA THR A 89 -4.33 11.23 -5.07
C THR A 89 -5.11 11.14 -6.37
N ASP A 90 -6.23 10.40 -6.37
CA ASP A 90 -7.15 10.34 -7.52
C ASP A 90 -8.08 11.56 -7.63
N TYR A 91 -7.93 12.53 -6.73
CA TYR A 91 -8.64 13.80 -6.68
C TYR A 91 -7.66 14.98 -6.61
N HIS A 92 -8.16 16.16 -6.95
CA HIS A 92 -7.43 17.42 -6.79
C HIS A 92 -7.42 17.85 -5.34
N LYS A 93 -6.25 18.26 -4.85
CA LYS A 93 -6.10 18.85 -3.52
C LYS A 93 -6.18 20.37 -3.60
N LEU A 94 -6.77 20.99 -2.59
CA LEU A 94 -6.81 22.44 -2.50
C LEU A 94 -5.38 23.00 -2.38
N GLY A 95 -5.06 24.03 -3.15
CA GLY A 95 -3.73 24.66 -3.14
C GLY A 95 -2.64 23.87 -3.89
N GLU A 96 -2.98 22.80 -4.61
CA GLU A 96 -2.01 22.11 -5.46
C GLU A 96 -1.82 22.84 -6.80
N HIS A 97 -0.58 23.23 -7.10
CA HIS A 97 -0.25 24.04 -8.29
C HIS A 97 0.49 23.26 -9.38
N SER A 98 0.82 21.99 -9.16
CA SER A 98 1.63 21.20 -10.09
C SER A 98 0.75 20.43 -11.08
N ASN A 99 0.87 20.75 -12.37
CA ASN A 99 0.17 20.03 -13.44
C ASN A 99 0.66 18.59 -13.63
N PHE A 100 1.83 18.25 -13.09
CA PHE A 100 2.40 16.90 -13.12
C PHE A 100 1.39 15.83 -12.71
N TYR A 101 0.72 16.02 -11.57
CA TYR A 101 -0.19 15.03 -11.00
C TYR A 101 -1.46 14.80 -11.83
N ASN A 102 -1.84 15.75 -12.70
CA ASN A 102 -3.03 15.63 -13.56
C ASN A 102 -2.78 14.74 -14.78
N GLU A 103 -1.52 14.48 -15.11
CA GLU A 103 -1.11 13.69 -16.28
C GLU A 103 -0.59 12.29 -15.89
N VAL A 104 -0.27 12.07 -14.61
CA VAL A 104 0.19 10.78 -14.08
C VAL A 104 -0.84 9.68 -14.33
N ARG A 105 -0.35 8.52 -14.79
CA ARG A 105 -1.16 7.36 -15.14
C ARG A 105 -1.21 6.33 -14.01
N ILE A 106 -2.26 5.50 -13.99
CA ILE A 106 -2.46 4.46 -12.97
C ILE A 106 -1.24 3.53 -12.86
N TRP A 107 -0.71 3.05 -13.98
CA TRP A 107 0.44 2.14 -13.97
C TRP A 107 1.73 2.81 -13.47
N GLU A 108 1.87 4.12 -13.66
CA GLU A 108 3.04 4.88 -13.20
C GLU A 108 3.02 5.01 -11.68
N VAL A 109 1.85 5.28 -11.09
CA VAL A 109 1.62 5.30 -9.64
C VAL A 109 1.88 3.91 -9.04
N ALA A 110 1.30 2.87 -9.64
CA ALA A 110 1.48 1.49 -9.19
C ALA A 110 2.96 1.07 -9.22
N ARG A 111 3.69 1.41 -10.29
CA ARG A 111 5.12 1.11 -10.35
C ARG A 111 5.91 1.94 -9.35
N ALA A 112 5.59 3.22 -9.17
CA ALA A 112 6.29 4.11 -8.25
C ALA A 112 6.24 3.58 -6.81
N THR A 113 5.05 3.21 -6.32
CA THR A 113 4.89 2.64 -4.97
C THR A 113 5.56 1.28 -4.82
N SER A 114 5.68 0.49 -5.89
CA SER A 114 6.35 -0.82 -5.84
C SER A 114 7.85 -0.77 -6.18
N ALA A 115 8.47 0.40 -6.30
CA ALA A 115 9.89 0.54 -6.65
C ALA A 115 10.82 0.26 -5.44
N ALA A 116 10.68 -0.92 -4.84
CA ALA A 116 11.36 -1.34 -3.62
C ALA A 116 12.88 -1.30 -3.81
N THR A 117 13.55 -0.54 -2.93
CA THR A 117 15.01 -0.44 -2.93
C THR A 117 15.63 -1.83 -2.79
N SER A 118 16.67 -2.11 -3.59
CA SER A 118 17.32 -3.42 -3.78
C SER A 118 16.57 -4.46 -4.65
N PHE A 119 15.30 -4.25 -4.99
CA PHE A 119 14.55 -5.14 -5.90
C PHE A 119 14.42 -4.56 -7.31
N PHE A 120 13.91 -3.33 -7.42
CA PHE A 120 13.61 -2.68 -8.69
C PHE A 120 14.34 -1.35 -8.84
N ALA A 121 14.47 -0.87 -10.08
CA ALA A 121 15.00 0.45 -10.33
C ALA A 121 14.03 1.54 -9.81
N PRO A 122 14.49 2.76 -9.52
CA PRO A 122 13.62 3.92 -9.29
C PRO A 122 12.70 4.22 -10.49
N MET A 123 11.49 4.71 -10.21
CA MET A 123 10.51 5.11 -11.24
C MET A 123 10.71 6.54 -11.68
N LYS A 124 10.97 6.75 -12.96
CA LYS A 124 11.05 8.09 -13.54
C LYS A 124 9.76 8.38 -14.29
N ILE A 125 9.09 9.44 -13.88
CA ILE A 125 7.88 9.94 -14.54
C ILE A 125 8.19 11.33 -15.09
N LYS A 126 7.78 11.61 -16.32
CA LYS A 126 7.92 12.93 -16.92
C LYS A 126 6.60 13.35 -17.54
N HIS A 127 5.98 14.34 -16.92
CA HIS A 127 4.72 14.96 -17.34
C HIS A 127 4.78 16.46 -17.09
N ALA A 128 3.99 17.25 -17.80
CA ALA A 128 3.98 18.71 -17.70
C ALA A 128 5.38 19.38 -17.79
N GLY A 129 6.33 18.75 -18.52
CA GLY A 129 7.72 19.21 -18.62
C GLY A 129 8.59 18.94 -17.39
N GLU A 130 8.05 18.32 -16.33
CA GLU A 130 8.71 18.11 -15.05
C GLU A 130 9.11 16.62 -14.88
N PRO A 131 10.42 16.29 -14.88
CA PRO A 131 10.86 14.94 -14.55
C PRO A 131 10.92 14.76 -13.03
N ARG A 132 10.35 13.67 -12.52
CA ARG A 132 10.43 13.26 -11.12
C ARG A 132 10.83 11.80 -10.98
N CYS A 133 11.57 11.48 -9.91
CA CYS A 133 12.05 10.14 -9.65
C CYS A 133 11.48 9.63 -8.31
N PHE A 134 10.92 8.42 -8.32
CA PHE A 134 10.23 7.83 -7.18
C PHE A 134 10.83 6.49 -6.78
N LEU A 135 10.75 6.21 -5.49
CA LEU A 135 11.05 4.95 -4.84
C LEU A 135 9.76 4.45 -4.15
N ASP A 136 9.74 3.17 -3.81
CA ASP A 136 8.76 2.63 -2.88
C ASP A 136 8.74 3.45 -1.58
N ALA A 137 7.55 3.51 -0.96
CA ALA A 137 7.27 4.15 0.32
C ALA A 137 8.30 3.77 1.42
N GLY A 138 8.98 2.63 1.28
CA GLY A 138 10.25 2.39 1.97
C GLY A 138 10.13 2.35 3.49
N ILE A 139 11.28 2.35 4.18
CA ILE A 139 11.32 2.27 5.64
C ILE A 139 10.68 3.55 6.23
N GLY A 140 9.58 3.39 6.96
CA GLY A 140 8.85 4.46 7.64
C GLY A 140 7.44 4.69 7.10
N HIS A 141 7.12 4.21 5.89
CA HIS A 141 5.84 4.47 5.24
C HIS A 141 5.19 3.23 4.59
N ASN A 142 5.71 2.03 4.86
CA ASN A 142 5.14 0.77 4.37
C ASN A 142 3.83 0.39 5.07
N ASN A 143 3.56 0.97 6.25
CA ASN A 143 2.20 1.11 6.76
C ASN A 143 1.72 2.55 6.48
N PRO A 144 0.82 2.77 5.50
CA PRO A 144 0.41 4.11 5.13
C PRO A 144 -0.58 4.73 6.12
N VAL A 145 -0.87 4.09 7.27
CA VAL A 145 -1.93 4.54 8.21
C VAL A 145 -1.77 6.00 8.64
N GLN A 146 -0.54 6.43 8.93
CA GLN A 146 -0.29 7.82 9.32
C GLN A 146 -0.48 8.79 8.15
N GLU A 147 0.02 8.41 6.98
CA GLU A 147 -0.10 9.23 5.76
C GLU A 147 -1.56 9.37 5.32
N LEU A 148 -2.31 8.27 5.40
CA LEU A 148 -3.74 8.23 5.13
C LEU A 148 -4.52 9.06 6.15
N TYR A 149 -4.19 8.96 7.43
CA TYR A 149 -4.84 9.77 8.47
C TYR A 149 -4.65 11.27 8.22
N VAL A 150 -3.41 11.70 7.96
CA VAL A 150 -3.11 13.12 7.67
C VAL A 150 -3.83 13.60 6.41
N GLU A 151 -3.84 12.78 5.37
CA GLU A 151 -4.52 13.11 4.12
C GLU A 151 -6.05 13.20 4.32
N ALA A 152 -6.64 12.22 5.01
CA ALA A 152 -8.07 12.21 5.32
C ALA A 152 -8.47 13.40 6.21
N MET A 153 -7.63 13.76 7.19
CA MET A 153 -7.86 14.93 8.03
C MET A 153 -7.90 16.22 7.21
N SER A 154 -6.97 16.38 6.26
CA SER A 154 -6.94 17.54 5.37
C SER A 154 -8.15 17.60 4.43
N GLU A 155 -8.62 16.44 3.98
CA GLU A 155 -9.59 16.32 2.89
C GLU A 155 -11.04 16.12 3.33
N LEU A 156 -11.26 15.62 4.54
CA LEU A 156 -12.57 15.27 5.10
C LEU A 156 -12.80 15.91 6.47
N GLY A 157 -11.76 16.44 7.11
CA GLY A 157 -11.85 17.05 8.42
C GLY A 157 -12.72 18.30 8.42
N LYS A 158 -13.72 18.31 9.30
CA LYS A 158 -14.56 19.47 9.59
C LYS A 158 -13.96 20.25 10.76
N PRO A 159 -14.02 21.59 10.74
CA PRO A 159 -13.59 22.39 11.87
C PRO A 159 -14.47 22.15 13.10
N GLY A 160 -13.94 22.38 14.30
CA GLY A 160 -14.72 22.39 15.54
C GLY A 160 -14.76 21.07 16.33
N SER A 161 -14.11 20.00 15.87
CA SER A 161 -13.88 18.77 16.64
C SER A 161 -12.54 18.12 16.30
N HIS A 162 -12.08 17.20 17.16
CA HIS A 162 -10.90 16.40 16.87
C HIS A 162 -11.20 15.44 15.71
N PHE A 163 -10.22 15.19 14.83
CA PHE A 163 -10.48 14.38 13.65
C PHE A 163 -10.79 12.91 14.00
N ASP A 164 -10.23 12.39 15.09
CA ASP A 164 -10.60 11.06 15.58
C ASP A 164 -12.11 10.92 15.81
N ASP A 165 -12.79 11.95 16.30
CA ASP A 165 -14.26 11.90 16.54
C ASP A 165 -15.06 11.82 15.24
N GLN A 166 -14.45 12.23 14.13
CA GLN A 166 -15.08 12.26 12.80
C GLN A 166 -14.86 10.96 12.02
N ILE A 167 -13.87 10.15 12.42
CA ILE A 167 -13.58 8.87 11.79
C ILE A 167 -14.60 7.84 12.27
N ARG A 168 -15.50 7.35 11.40
CA ARG A 168 -16.38 6.25 11.81
C ARG A 168 -15.57 4.98 12.10
N VAL A 169 -14.77 4.56 11.12
CA VAL A 169 -13.88 3.41 11.19
C VAL A 169 -12.62 3.68 10.36
N LEU A 170 -11.45 3.30 10.88
CA LEU A 170 -10.20 3.16 10.18
C LEU A 170 -9.77 1.69 10.20
N VAL A 171 -9.58 1.09 9.02
CA VAL A 171 -9.06 -0.27 8.89
C VAL A 171 -7.67 -0.24 8.29
N SER A 172 -6.72 -0.86 8.97
CA SER A 172 -5.36 -1.06 8.48
C SER A 172 -5.12 -2.56 8.27
N ILE A 173 -4.73 -2.94 7.06
CA ILE A 173 -4.45 -4.34 6.69
C ILE A 173 -2.94 -4.52 6.51
N GLY A 174 -2.37 -5.53 7.15
CA GLY A 174 -0.95 -5.86 7.08
C GLY A 174 -0.69 -7.10 6.23
N THR A 175 0.55 -7.20 5.75
CA THR A 175 1.03 -8.29 4.89
C THR A 175 1.76 -9.39 5.67
N GLY A 176 1.49 -9.49 6.98
CA GLY A 176 2.08 -10.48 7.86
C GLY A 176 3.29 -9.98 8.65
N LYS A 177 3.69 -10.77 9.65
CA LYS A 177 4.91 -10.56 10.44
C LYS A 177 5.97 -11.60 10.05
N PRO A 178 7.22 -11.19 9.75
CA PRO A 178 8.29 -12.14 9.53
C PRO A 178 8.69 -12.78 10.86
N ILE A 179 9.15 -14.03 10.81
CA ILE A 179 9.80 -14.64 11.96
C ILE A 179 11.15 -13.95 12.15
N LEU A 180 11.35 -13.34 13.33
CA LEU A 180 12.68 -13.04 13.84
C LEU A 180 13.35 -14.36 14.25
N GLN A 181 13.63 -15.25 13.28
CA GLN A 181 14.60 -16.29 13.58
C GLN A 181 15.91 -15.57 13.86
N ASN A 182 16.72 -16.10 14.79
CA ASN A 182 18.11 -15.68 14.95
C ASN A 182 18.85 -16.00 13.66
N PHE A 183 18.69 -15.10 12.70
CA PHE A 183 19.30 -15.09 11.41
C PHE A 183 20.80 -15.15 11.66
N GLY A 184 21.38 -16.34 11.47
CA GLY A 184 22.81 -16.57 11.64
C GLY A 184 23.63 -15.68 10.71
N LYS A 185 24.95 -15.78 10.74
CA LYS A 185 25.85 -14.93 9.93
C LYS A 185 25.65 -15.03 8.39
N SER A 186 24.74 -15.88 7.90
CA SER A 186 24.52 -16.22 6.48
C SER A 186 23.25 -15.61 5.85
N VAL A 187 22.68 -14.54 6.41
CA VAL A 187 21.43 -13.97 5.88
C VAL A 187 21.66 -12.99 4.75
N THR A 188 20.94 -13.19 3.65
CA THR A 188 20.98 -12.31 2.48
C THR A 188 20.47 -10.91 2.82
N GLU A 189 21.02 -9.88 2.17
CA GLU A 189 20.59 -8.49 2.38
C GLU A 189 19.10 -8.28 2.07
N VAL A 190 18.54 -9.05 1.15
CA VAL A 190 17.11 -9.01 0.81
C VAL A 190 16.24 -9.44 2.01
N ALA A 191 16.57 -10.57 2.63
CA ALA A 191 15.85 -11.01 3.82
C ALA A 191 15.97 -9.99 4.97
N LYS A 192 17.13 -9.35 5.14
CA LYS A 192 17.30 -8.26 6.12
C LYS A 192 16.40 -7.05 5.82
N SER A 193 16.29 -6.65 4.55
CA SER A 193 15.40 -5.56 4.14
C SER A 193 13.94 -5.88 4.41
N ILE A 194 13.48 -7.09 4.09
CA ILE A 194 12.10 -7.54 4.35
C ILE A 194 11.79 -7.51 5.85
N VAL A 195 12.69 -8.06 6.67
CA VAL A 195 12.54 -8.06 8.13
C VAL A 195 12.46 -6.64 8.67
N LYS A 196 13.34 -5.74 8.20
CA LYS A 196 13.35 -4.33 8.60
C LYS A 196 12.03 -3.63 8.23
N ILE A 197 11.55 -3.84 7.00
CA ILE A 197 10.29 -3.26 6.50
C ILE A 197 9.12 -3.71 7.35
N ALA A 198 8.97 -5.02 7.59
CA ALA A 198 7.83 -5.52 8.33
C ALA A 198 7.89 -5.18 9.83
N THR A 199 9.09 -5.14 10.42
CA THR A 199 9.29 -4.66 11.80
C THR A 199 8.85 -3.21 11.93
N GLU A 200 9.28 -2.35 10.98
CA GLU A 200 8.89 -0.94 10.96
C GLU A 200 7.38 -0.78 10.73
N THR A 201 6.80 -1.48 9.76
CA THR A 201 5.35 -1.48 9.46
C THR A 201 4.52 -1.78 10.72
N GLN A 202 4.97 -2.75 11.52
CA GLN A 202 4.33 -3.09 12.79
C GLN A 202 4.57 -2.02 13.87
N SER A 203 5.77 -1.45 13.95
CA SER A 203 6.06 -0.32 14.85
C SER A 203 5.14 0.86 14.55
N THR A 204 4.96 1.22 13.28
CA THR A 204 4.06 2.29 12.85
C THR A 204 2.61 2.00 13.19
N ALA A 205 2.15 0.75 13.03
CA ALA A 205 0.81 0.35 13.46
C ALA A 205 0.61 0.51 14.97
N ASN A 206 1.61 0.13 15.77
CA ASN A 206 1.58 0.23 17.23
C ASN A 206 1.58 1.68 17.69
N THR A 207 2.48 2.51 17.13
CA THR A 207 2.53 3.94 17.42
C THR A 207 1.22 4.60 17.07
N PHE A 208 0.63 4.31 15.91
CA PHE A 208 -0.67 4.85 15.53
C PHE A 208 -1.76 4.47 16.54
N GLY A 209 -1.84 3.19 16.92
CA GLY A 209 -2.83 2.75 17.93
C GLY A 209 -2.66 3.41 19.30
N LEU A 210 -1.42 3.67 19.73
CA LEU A 210 -1.12 4.38 20.98
C LEU A 210 -1.41 5.87 20.91
N THR A 211 -1.20 6.50 19.76
CA THR A 211 -1.51 7.92 19.55
C THR A 211 -3.02 8.16 19.44
N HIS A 212 -3.76 7.20 18.88
CA HIS A 212 -5.20 7.28 18.63
C HIS A 212 -5.98 6.30 19.53
N MET A 213 -5.65 6.27 20.83
CA MET A 213 -6.28 5.34 21.78
C MET A 213 -7.78 5.52 21.87
N ASP A 214 -8.28 6.76 21.93
CA ASP A 214 -9.71 7.05 22.01
C ASP A 214 -10.46 6.46 20.80
N LEU A 215 -9.87 6.56 19.61
CA LEU A 215 -10.39 5.95 18.38
C LEU A 215 -10.41 4.42 18.48
N ALA A 216 -9.37 3.81 19.04
CA ALA A 216 -9.28 2.36 19.21
C ALA A 216 -10.27 1.82 20.26
N GLU A 217 -10.38 2.49 21.42
CA GLU A 217 -11.23 2.08 22.54
C GLU A 217 -12.72 2.11 22.19
N ARG A 218 -13.14 3.05 21.33
CA ARG A 218 -14.51 3.10 20.82
C ARG A 218 -14.77 2.22 19.59
N HIS A 219 -13.87 1.29 19.29
CA HIS A 219 -13.96 0.41 18.12
C HIS A 219 -13.98 1.16 16.77
N GLY A 220 -13.26 2.27 16.69
CA GLY A 220 -13.07 3.06 15.47
C GLY A 220 -11.75 2.77 14.73
N TYR A 221 -10.82 2.00 15.31
CA TYR A 221 -9.58 1.56 14.63
C TYR A 221 -9.42 0.05 14.71
N PHE A 222 -9.23 -0.60 13.55
CA PHE A 222 -8.96 -2.03 13.43
C PHE A 222 -7.68 -2.28 12.65
N ARG A 223 -6.80 -3.13 13.19
CA ARG A 223 -5.59 -3.61 12.51
C ARG A 223 -5.68 -5.11 12.30
N PHE A 224 -5.80 -5.53 11.05
CA PHE A 224 -5.72 -6.93 10.65
C PHE A 224 -4.32 -7.21 10.12
N ASN A 225 -3.63 -8.17 10.69
CA ASN A 225 -2.28 -8.52 10.25
C ASN A 225 -2.03 -10.00 10.57
N PRO A 226 -2.04 -10.91 9.57
CA PRO A 226 -1.82 -12.33 9.82
C PRO A 226 -0.54 -12.56 10.63
N PRO A 227 -0.59 -13.35 11.71
CA PRO A 227 0.61 -13.78 12.38
C PRO A 227 1.36 -14.74 11.44
N ASP A 228 2.68 -14.67 11.51
CA ASP A 228 3.59 -15.73 11.03
C ASP A 228 3.29 -16.33 9.65
N LEU A 229 3.97 -15.80 8.62
CA LEU A 229 3.97 -16.40 7.28
C LEU A 229 5.05 -17.48 7.12
N SER A 230 5.43 -18.22 8.16
CA SER A 230 6.40 -19.32 8.12
C SER A 230 7.77 -18.93 7.52
N GLY A 231 8.18 -17.67 7.66
CA GLY A 231 9.44 -17.15 7.12
C GLY A 231 9.46 -16.96 5.60
N VAL A 232 8.30 -16.94 4.93
CA VAL A 232 8.17 -16.69 3.50
C VAL A 232 8.69 -15.29 3.15
N LEU A 233 9.62 -15.22 2.18
CA LEU A 233 10.19 -13.97 1.70
C LEU A 233 9.35 -13.35 0.57
N LEU A 234 9.51 -12.04 0.36
CA LEU A 234 8.77 -11.27 -0.65
C LEU A 234 8.93 -11.83 -2.09
N ASP A 235 10.09 -12.40 -2.41
CA ASP A 235 10.40 -12.95 -3.74
C ASP A 235 10.16 -14.47 -3.87
N GLU A 236 9.49 -15.11 -2.90
CA GLU A 236 9.21 -16.55 -2.89
C GLU A 236 7.84 -16.88 -3.48
N ALA A 237 7.64 -16.60 -4.78
CA ALA A 237 6.40 -16.92 -5.50
C ALA A 237 5.97 -18.40 -5.39
N SER A 238 6.90 -19.32 -5.09
CA SER A 238 6.59 -20.74 -4.89
C SER A 238 5.84 -21.06 -3.57
N LYS A 239 5.65 -20.08 -2.68
CA LYS A 239 5.09 -20.26 -1.34
C LYS A 239 3.65 -19.75 -1.19
N LYS A 240 2.95 -19.49 -2.30
CA LYS A 240 1.56 -19.00 -2.32
C LYS A 240 0.61 -19.85 -1.50
N ASP A 241 0.75 -21.18 -1.57
CA ASP A 241 -0.11 -22.11 -0.82
C ASP A 241 0.06 -21.94 0.70
N ILE A 242 1.28 -21.65 1.17
CA ILE A 242 1.55 -21.39 2.59
C ILE A 242 0.93 -20.05 3.00
N ILE A 243 1.07 -19.00 2.18
CA ILE A 243 0.46 -17.70 2.46
C ILE A 243 -1.06 -17.85 2.58
N ALA A 244 -1.68 -18.61 1.66
CA ALA A 244 -3.11 -18.87 1.66
C ALA A 244 -3.54 -19.61 2.94
N ALA A 245 -2.88 -20.72 3.28
CA ALA A 245 -3.19 -21.50 4.47
C ALA A 245 -3.04 -20.69 5.77
N CYS A 246 -1.92 -19.96 5.93
CA CYS A 246 -1.70 -19.13 7.12
C CYS A 246 -2.73 -18.00 7.24
N THR A 247 -3.14 -17.40 6.12
CA THR A 247 -4.15 -16.34 6.12
C THR A 247 -5.54 -16.90 6.42
N GLU A 248 -5.86 -18.10 5.92
CA GLU A 248 -7.10 -18.80 6.24
C GLU A 248 -7.19 -19.17 7.72
N ASP A 249 -6.12 -19.75 8.29
CA ASP A 249 -6.02 -20.06 9.72
C ASP A 249 -6.20 -18.79 10.58
N TYR A 250 -5.56 -17.68 10.18
CA TYR A 250 -5.74 -16.39 10.83
C TYR A 250 -7.18 -15.88 10.78
N GLY A 251 -7.84 -15.99 9.63
CA GLY A 251 -9.23 -15.55 9.47
C GLY A 251 -10.23 -16.41 10.25
N ASN A 252 -9.91 -17.69 10.45
CA ASN A 252 -10.72 -18.65 11.19
C ASN A 252 -10.47 -18.63 12.72
N ASP A 253 -9.44 -17.91 13.19
CA ASP A 253 -9.18 -17.74 14.61
C ASP A 253 -10.40 -17.10 15.32
N PRO A 254 -10.89 -17.68 16.44
CA PRO A 254 -12.10 -17.20 17.11
C PRO A 254 -12.03 -15.73 17.55
N GLU A 255 -10.87 -15.24 17.98
CA GLU A 255 -10.71 -13.83 18.35
C GLU A 255 -10.73 -12.93 17.10
N MET A 256 -10.12 -13.36 15.99
CA MET A 256 -10.21 -12.61 14.73
C MET A 256 -11.64 -12.56 14.19
N VAL A 257 -12.37 -13.67 14.22
CA VAL A 257 -13.79 -13.69 13.83
C VAL A 257 -14.60 -12.71 14.69
N LYS A 258 -14.32 -12.64 15.99
CA LYS A 258 -14.95 -11.67 16.90
C LYS A 258 -14.58 -10.23 16.53
N THR A 259 -13.31 -9.92 16.27
CA THR A 259 -12.86 -8.59 15.84
C THR A 259 -13.52 -8.18 14.52
N VAL A 260 -13.65 -9.09 13.55
CA VAL A 260 -14.35 -8.82 12.28
C VAL A 260 -15.81 -8.48 12.53
N ARG A 261 -16.50 -9.19 13.43
CA ARG A 261 -17.89 -8.86 13.80
C ARG A 261 -18.00 -7.47 14.44
N GLN A 262 -17.05 -7.10 15.31
CA GLN A 262 -16.99 -5.76 15.90
C GLN A 262 -16.78 -4.69 14.83
N TRP A 263 -15.88 -4.94 13.87
CA TRP A 263 -15.66 -4.06 12.73
C TRP A 263 -16.93 -3.88 11.90
N VAL A 264 -17.60 -4.96 11.50
CA VAL A 264 -18.86 -4.89 10.74
C VAL A 264 -19.92 -4.09 11.50
N ALA A 265 -20.05 -4.29 12.81
CA ALA A 265 -20.99 -3.55 13.64
C ALA A 265 -20.65 -2.04 13.68
N ALA A 266 -19.37 -1.69 13.83
CA ALA A 266 -18.92 -0.29 13.88
C ALA A 266 -19.06 0.42 12.51
N ALA A 267 -18.72 -0.28 11.42
CA ALA A 267 -18.85 0.22 10.06
C ALA A 267 -20.32 0.47 9.70
N GLY A 268 -21.23 -0.38 10.17
CA GLY A 268 -22.67 -0.30 9.92
C GLY A 268 -23.02 -0.37 8.43
N SER A 269 -24.19 0.15 8.06
CA SER A 269 -24.57 0.35 6.66
C SER A 269 -24.10 1.71 6.15
N GLU A 270 -23.81 1.80 4.85
CA GLU A 270 -23.63 3.09 4.18
C GLU A 270 -24.90 3.93 4.37
N GLN A 271 -24.72 5.17 4.84
CA GLN A 271 -25.78 6.17 4.74
C GLN A 271 -25.75 6.69 3.31
N SER A 272 -26.85 6.56 2.58
CA SER A 272 -26.94 7.11 1.22
C SER A 272 -26.63 8.61 1.23
N ALA A 273 -25.96 9.12 0.19
CA ALA A 273 -25.63 10.54 0.06
C ALA A 273 -26.84 11.47 0.20
N SER A 274 -28.05 10.98 -0.11
CA SER A 274 -29.32 11.67 0.12
C SER A 274 -29.68 11.87 1.60
N THR A 275 -29.22 11.02 2.51
CA THR A 275 -29.48 11.12 3.95
C THR A 275 -28.64 12.20 4.61
N LEU A 276 -27.42 12.44 4.12
CA LEU A 276 -26.53 13.49 4.64
C LEU A 276 -27.01 14.90 4.26
N ALA A 277 -27.55 15.08 3.05
CA ALA A 277 -28.13 16.36 2.62
C ALA A 277 -29.39 16.75 3.42
N VAL A 278 -30.21 15.75 3.80
CA VAL A 278 -31.43 16.02 4.58
C VAL A 278 -31.11 16.44 6.02
N ILE A 279 -29.96 16.06 6.59
CA ILE A 279 -29.60 16.48 7.96
C ILE A 279 -29.05 17.92 7.98
N GLU A 280 -28.40 18.35 6.91
CA GLU A 280 -27.89 19.74 6.78
C GLU A 280 -29.01 20.77 6.51
N ASP A 281 -30.14 20.37 5.90
CA ASP A 281 -31.29 21.27 5.64
C ASP A 281 -32.24 21.49 6.85
N PHE A 282 -32.03 20.78 7.96
CA PHE A 282 -32.85 20.92 9.19
C PHE A 282 -32.06 21.40 10.42
N SER A 283 -30.84 21.93 10.24
CA SER A 283 -30.00 22.48 11.32
C SER A 283 -29.87 23.99 11.24
#